data_AF-X0ZRX4-F1
#
_entry.id   AF-X0ZRX4-F1
#
_cell.length_a   1.000
_cell.length_b   1.000
_cell.length_c   1.000
_cell.angle_alpha   90.00
_cell.angle_beta   90.00
_cell.angle_gamma   90.00
#
_symmetry.space_group_name_H-M   'P 1'
#
loop_
_entity.id
_entity.type
_entity.pdbx_description
1 polymer ?
#
loop_
_entity_poly.entity_id
_entity_poly.type
_entity_poly.pdbx_seq_one_letter_code
_entity_poly.pdbx_strand_id
1 'polypeptide(L)'
;MSKKDYKELQKQIEDIELDNNLADYHAFIYWFIETAFGYPKEKILNSICDGIHDKGVDAVIIDHIEMKVIIIQSKYERTGRQVQINDNEIKLFATVKNYFDSRSALSAAINKGNQATKRLMNEAFDAIRKKKYLLELTFISTHKYAPHLDDLIYKTLGFGEGEFRVYHFAIIFLNAFNGLTSIYYLWIF
;
A
#
# COMPACT_ATOMS: atom_id res chain seq x y z
N MET A 1 12.96 -14.52 8.14
CA MET A 1 12.23 -14.17 9.37
C MET A 1 11.97 -15.43 10.18
N SER A 2 11.95 -15.35 11.52
CA SER A 2 11.68 -16.53 12.37
C SER A 2 10.18 -16.84 12.42
N LYS A 3 9.79 -18.08 12.73
CA LYS A 3 8.37 -18.43 12.94
C LYS A 3 7.71 -17.60 14.05
N LYS A 4 8.50 -17.05 14.99
CA LYS A 4 8.03 -16.25 16.13
C LYS A 4 7.53 -14.88 15.68
N ASP A 5 8.31 -14.20 14.84
CA ASP A 5 7.99 -12.85 14.37
C ASP A 5 6.69 -12.83 13.54
N TYR A 6 6.39 -13.93 12.82
CA TYR A 6 5.16 -14.05 12.04
C TYR A 6 3.95 -14.11 12.96
N LYS A 7 4.06 -14.91 14.02
CA LYS A 7 2.99 -15.06 15.00
C LYS A 7 2.71 -13.76 15.75
N GLU A 8 3.74 -12.95 15.98
CA GLU A 8 3.57 -11.64 16.60
C GLU A 8 2.78 -10.71 15.69
N LEU A 9 3.16 -10.60 14.41
CA LEU A 9 2.37 -9.85 13.42
C LEU A 9 0.92 -10.36 13.35
N GLN A 10 0.74 -11.68 13.25
CA GLN A 10 -0.58 -12.28 13.17
C GLN A 10 -1.45 -11.91 14.37
N LYS A 11 -0.87 -11.94 15.58
CA LYS A 11 -1.57 -11.53 16.79
C LYS A 11 -1.99 -10.06 16.76
N GLN A 12 -1.10 -9.16 16.33
CA GLN A 12 -1.42 -7.73 16.22
C GLN A 12 -2.54 -7.48 15.21
N ILE A 13 -2.53 -8.20 14.09
CA ILE A 13 -3.62 -8.14 13.09
C ILE A 13 -4.92 -8.66 13.70
N GLU A 14 -4.90 -9.78 14.43
CA GLU A 14 -6.08 -10.34 15.10
C GLU A 14 -6.67 -9.40 16.16
N ASP A 15 -5.82 -8.72 16.94
CA ASP A 15 -6.26 -7.72 17.92
C ASP A 15 -6.94 -6.52 17.19
N ILE A 16 -6.36 -6.05 16.06
CA ILE A 16 -6.94 -4.99 15.23
C ILE A 16 -8.27 -5.42 14.58
N GLU A 17 -8.38 -6.66 14.08
CA GLU A 17 -9.62 -7.24 13.54
C GLU A 17 -10.75 -7.12 14.57
N LEU A 18 -10.49 -7.54 15.82
CA LEU A 18 -11.46 -7.53 16.92
C LEU A 18 -11.83 -6.11 17.36
N ASP A 19 -10.85 -5.24 17.57
CA ASP A 19 -11.06 -3.89 18.12
C ASP A 19 -11.76 -2.93 17.14
N ASN A 20 -11.68 -3.23 15.84
CA ASN A 20 -12.20 -2.38 14.77
C ASN A 20 -13.29 -3.04 13.92
N ASN A 21 -13.61 -4.31 14.18
CA ASN A 21 -14.53 -5.12 13.38
C ASN A 21 -14.16 -5.09 11.88
N LEU A 22 -12.88 -5.40 11.60
CA LEU A 22 -12.30 -5.42 10.25
C LEU A 22 -12.07 -6.85 9.76
N ALA A 23 -12.09 -7.04 8.44
CA ALA A 23 -11.53 -8.23 7.82
C ALA A 23 -9.99 -8.24 7.94
N ASP A 24 -9.39 -9.42 7.89
CA ASP A 24 -7.95 -9.62 8.10
C ASP A 24 -7.05 -8.77 7.20
N TYR A 25 -7.36 -8.66 5.91
CA TYR A 25 -6.59 -7.84 4.98
C TYR A 25 -6.74 -6.33 5.26
N HIS A 26 -7.91 -5.87 5.71
CA HIS A 26 -8.09 -4.48 6.16
C HIS A 26 -7.32 -4.21 7.46
N ALA A 27 -7.29 -5.17 8.39
CA ALA A 27 -6.50 -5.08 9.61
C ALA A 27 -4.98 -5.06 9.31
N PHE A 28 -4.52 -5.80 8.30
CA PHE A 28 -3.13 -5.73 7.83
C PHE A 28 -2.77 -4.35 7.26
N ILE A 29 -3.65 -3.76 6.45
CA ILE A 29 -3.47 -2.38 5.94
C ILE A 29 -3.45 -1.40 7.11
N TYR A 30 -4.39 -1.53 8.05
CA TYR A 30 -4.46 -0.68 9.24
C TYR A 30 -3.12 -0.71 9.98
N TRP A 31 -2.66 -1.91 10.32
CA TRP A 31 -1.43 -2.14 11.05
C TRP A 31 -0.23 -1.52 10.33
N PHE A 32 -0.14 -1.70 9.01
CA PHE A 32 0.92 -1.11 8.21
C PHE A 32 0.89 0.42 8.27
N ILE A 33 -0.28 1.03 8.09
CA ILE A 33 -0.41 2.48 8.07
C ILE A 33 -0.07 3.09 9.44
N GLU A 34 -0.57 2.47 10.51
CA GLU A 34 -0.26 2.89 11.88
C GLU A 34 1.24 2.81 12.15
N THR A 35 1.86 1.70 11.77
CA THR A 35 3.30 1.47 12.02
C THR A 35 4.20 2.35 11.16
N ALA A 36 3.88 2.51 9.87
CA ALA A 36 4.74 3.21 8.92
C ALA A 36 4.57 4.74 8.96
N PHE A 37 3.35 5.22 9.25
CA PHE A 37 3.03 6.65 9.20
C PHE A 37 2.61 7.24 10.54
N GLY A 38 2.33 6.43 11.57
CA GLY A 38 1.90 6.92 12.89
C GLY A 38 0.55 7.63 12.86
N TYR A 39 -0.32 7.31 11.89
CA TYR A 39 -1.60 7.99 11.74
C TYR A 39 -2.63 7.56 12.78
N PRO A 40 -3.53 8.46 13.19
CA PRO A 40 -4.60 8.11 14.12
C PRO A 40 -5.63 7.20 13.46
N LYS A 41 -6.25 6.32 14.28
CA LYS A 41 -7.30 5.36 13.89
C LYS A 41 -8.29 5.89 12.86
N GLU A 42 -8.89 7.05 13.10
CA GLU A 42 -9.91 7.61 12.20
C GLU A 42 -9.35 7.88 10.79
N LYS A 43 -8.13 8.44 10.69
CA LYS A 43 -7.48 8.69 9.40
C LYS A 43 -7.19 7.38 8.67
N ILE A 44 -6.76 6.35 9.40
CA ILE A 44 -6.49 5.03 8.84
C ILE A 44 -7.77 4.42 8.29
N LEU A 45 -8.84 4.34 9.10
CA LEU A 45 -10.10 3.75 8.68
C LEU A 45 -10.72 4.48 7.48
N ASN A 46 -10.62 5.82 7.44
CA ASN A 46 -11.10 6.62 6.31
C ASN A 46 -10.25 6.48 5.04
N SER A 47 -9.03 5.93 5.14
CA SER A 47 -8.16 5.69 4.00
C SER A 47 -8.42 4.35 3.31
N ILE A 48 -9.01 3.38 4.03
CA ILE A 48 -9.26 2.02 3.54
C ILE A 48 -10.45 2.04 2.56
N CYS A 49 -10.24 1.42 1.40
CA CYS A 49 -11.23 1.26 0.36
C CYS A 49 -11.94 -0.09 0.54
N ASP A 50 -13.28 -0.09 0.48
CA ASP A 50 -14.09 -1.30 0.69
C ASP A 50 -14.71 -1.76 -0.64
N GLY A 51 -14.13 -2.79 -1.26
CA GLY A 51 -14.69 -3.32 -2.50
C GLY A 51 -13.90 -4.43 -3.17
N ILE A 52 -14.60 -5.52 -3.51
CA ILE A 52 -14.12 -6.62 -4.39
C ILE A 52 -13.75 -6.10 -5.81
N HIS A 53 -14.08 -4.84 -6.14
CA HIS A 53 -13.95 -4.24 -7.46
C HIS A 53 -12.96 -3.08 -7.53
N ASP A 54 -12.15 -2.86 -6.50
CA ASP A 54 -11.32 -1.65 -6.40
C ASP A 54 -10.02 -1.73 -7.23
N LYS A 55 -9.93 -2.70 -8.15
CA LYS A 55 -8.91 -2.84 -9.22
C LYS A 55 -7.46 -2.65 -8.73
N GLY A 56 -7.17 -3.06 -7.51
CA GLY A 56 -5.85 -2.97 -6.89
C GLY A 56 -5.63 -1.72 -6.04
N VAL A 57 -6.67 -0.99 -5.65
CA VAL A 57 -6.62 0.10 -4.67
C VAL A 57 -7.29 -0.35 -3.38
N ASP A 58 -6.49 -0.72 -2.38
CA ASP A 58 -7.01 -1.16 -1.09
C ASP A 58 -7.03 -0.03 -0.05
N ALA A 59 -6.17 0.99 -0.22
CA ALA A 59 -6.24 2.24 0.53
C ALA A 59 -5.67 3.43 -0.23
N VAL A 60 -6.08 4.63 0.17
CA VAL A 60 -5.60 5.91 -0.38
C VAL A 60 -5.32 6.88 0.75
N ILE A 61 -4.08 7.36 0.81
CA ILE A 61 -3.64 8.39 1.75
C ILE A 61 -3.37 9.66 0.97
N ILE A 62 -3.95 10.76 1.43
CA ILE A 62 -3.60 12.11 0.96
C ILE A 62 -2.82 12.79 2.07
N ASP A 63 -1.52 12.93 1.86
CA ASP A 63 -0.61 13.61 2.78
C ASP A 63 -0.43 15.06 2.32
N HIS A 64 -1.03 15.97 3.08
CA HIS A 64 -0.94 17.40 2.80
C HIS A 64 0.38 18.03 3.25
N ILE A 65 1.14 17.38 4.14
CA ILE A 65 2.43 17.86 4.63
C ILE A 65 3.49 17.56 3.56
N GLU A 66 3.58 16.29 3.15
CA GLU A 66 4.53 15.81 2.13
C GLU A 66 4.04 16.07 0.69
N MET A 67 2.86 16.70 0.53
CA MET A 67 2.20 16.93 -0.76
C MET A 67 2.19 15.68 -1.65
N LYS A 68 1.72 14.56 -1.08
CA LYS A 68 1.77 13.26 -1.73
C LYS A 68 0.42 12.54 -1.65
N VAL A 69 0.09 11.82 -2.70
CA VAL A 69 -0.97 10.81 -2.70
C VAL A 69 -0.31 9.44 -2.72
N ILE A 70 -0.60 8.62 -1.71
CA ILE A 70 -0.10 7.25 -1.60
C ILE A 70 -1.27 6.32 -1.88
N ILE A 71 -1.15 5.52 -2.93
CA ILE A 71 -2.10 4.45 -3.24
C ILE A 71 -1.51 3.15 -2.73
N ILE A 72 -2.25 2.40 -1.93
CA ILE A 72 -1.79 1.16 -1.33
C ILE A 72 -2.53 -0.02 -1.94
N GLN A 73 -1.78 -1.06 -2.32
CA GLN A 73 -2.29 -2.40 -2.53
C GLN A 73 -1.66 -3.34 -1.51
N SER A 74 -2.46 -4.25 -0.99
CA SER A 74 -2.09 -5.20 0.03
C SER A 74 -2.19 -6.64 -0.46
N LYS A 75 -1.30 -7.48 0.05
CA LYS A 75 -1.36 -8.93 -0.11
C LYS A 75 -0.96 -9.62 1.18
N TYR A 76 -1.97 -9.97 1.98
CA TYR A 76 -1.79 -10.68 3.23
C TYR A 76 -2.02 -12.18 3.06
N GLU A 77 -1.03 -12.99 3.41
CA GLU A 77 -1.16 -14.45 3.59
C GLU A 77 -1.16 -14.73 5.10
N ARG A 78 -2.30 -15.20 5.63
CA ARG A 78 -2.58 -15.45 7.07
C ARG A 78 -1.95 -16.73 7.61
N THR A 79 -1.68 -17.73 6.77
CA THR A 79 -1.13 -19.00 7.26
C THR A 79 0.38 -18.97 7.45
N GLY A 80 1.04 -17.84 7.14
CA GLY A 80 2.50 -17.70 7.15
C GLY A 80 3.23 -18.50 6.07
N ARG A 81 2.50 -18.93 5.04
CA ARG A 81 3.13 -19.57 3.88
C ARG A 81 4.07 -18.58 3.20
N GLN A 82 5.25 -19.10 2.86
CA GLN A 82 6.32 -18.31 2.28
C GLN A 82 6.18 -18.26 0.75
N VAL A 83 5.12 -17.61 0.29
CA VAL A 83 4.85 -17.38 -1.14
C VAL A 83 5.67 -16.18 -1.62
N GLN A 84 6.08 -16.17 -2.88
CA GLN A 84 6.78 -15.05 -3.51
C GLN A 84 5.77 -14.08 -4.14
N ILE A 85 6.08 -12.78 -4.11
CA ILE A 85 5.31 -11.77 -4.85
C ILE A 85 5.40 -12.08 -6.35
N ASN A 86 4.26 -12.06 -7.04
CA ASN A 86 4.20 -12.36 -8.46
C ASN A 86 4.43 -11.10 -9.30
N ASP A 87 5.28 -11.17 -10.32
CA ASP A 87 5.50 -10.11 -11.31
C ASP A 87 4.19 -9.54 -11.88
N ASN A 88 3.20 -10.41 -12.15
CA ASN A 88 1.92 -9.99 -12.68
C ASN A 88 1.15 -9.12 -11.68
N GLU A 89 1.26 -9.35 -10.36
CA GLU A 89 0.63 -8.51 -9.35
C GLU A 89 1.24 -7.11 -9.38
N ILE A 90 2.58 -7.00 -9.44
CA ILE A 90 3.30 -5.73 -9.55
C ILE A 90 2.95 -4.99 -10.86
N LYS A 91 2.91 -5.70 -11.99
CA LYS A 91 2.53 -5.12 -13.29
C LYS A 91 1.09 -4.61 -13.28
N LEU A 92 0.17 -5.36 -12.68
CA LEU A 92 -1.24 -4.94 -12.60
C LEU A 92 -1.38 -3.70 -11.72
N PHE A 93 -0.72 -3.69 -10.55
CA PHE A 93 -0.74 -2.54 -9.66
C PHE A 93 -0.13 -1.29 -10.29
N ALA A 94 0.96 -1.45 -11.04
CA ALA A 94 1.59 -0.36 -11.77
C ALA A 94 0.64 0.35 -12.74
N THR A 95 -0.41 -0.32 -13.24
CA THR A 95 -1.41 0.32 -14.11
C THR A 95 -2.31 1.32 -13.39
N VAL A 96 -2.34 1.32 -12.05
CA VAL A 96 -3.12 2.28 -11.24
C VAL A 96 -2.68 3.72 -11.50
N LYS A 97 -1.42 3.97 -11.87
CA LYS A 97 -0.96 5.32 -12.24
C LYS A 97 -1.79 5.94 -13.37
N ASN A 98 -2.26 5.10 -14.30
CA ASN A 98 -3.04 5.53 -15.46
C ASN A 98 -4.44 6.04 -15.07
N TYR A 99 -4.92 5.74 -13.85
CA TYR A 99 -6.19 6.27 -13.36
C TYR A 99 -6.14 7.79 -13.21
N PHE A 100 -4.93 8.34 -13.07
CA PHE A 100 -4.67 9.77 -12.88
C PHE A 100 -4.33 10.51 -14.17
N ASP A 101 -4.36 9.84 -15.33
CA ASP A 101 -4.09 10.47 -16.64
C ASP A 101 -5.19 11.46 -17.03
N SER A 102 -6.45 11.13 -16.73
CA SER A 102 -7.62 11.96 -17.05
C SER A 102 -8.82 11.65 -16.17
N ARG A 103 -9.80 12.55 -16.15
CA ARG A 103 -11.08 12.32 -15.45
C ARG A 103 -11.85 11.13 -16.01
N SER A 104 -11.73 10.88 -17.32
CA SER A 104 -12.34 9.71 -17.96
C SER A 104 -11.71 8.41 -17.47
N ALA A 105 -10.37 8.35 -17.44
CA ALA A 105 -9.63 7.20 -16.93
C ALA A 105 -9.98 6.91 -15.47
N LEU A 106 -10.01 7.94 -14.62
CA LEU A 106 -10.44 7.81 -13.22
C LEU A 106 -11.86 7.26 -13.13
N SER A 107 -12.81 7.87 -13.85
CA SER A 107 -14.22 7.49 -13.81
C SER A 107 -14.41 6.03 -14.24
N ALA A 108 -13.68 5.59 -15.27
CA ALA A 108 -13.70 4.20 -15.72
C ALA A 108 -13.08 3.24 -14.69
N ALA A 109 -12.03 3.67 -13.98
CA ALA A 109 -11.39 2.88 -12.93
C ALA A 109 -12.35 2.63 -11.76
N ILE A 110 -12.99 3.69 -11.24
CA ILE A 110 -13.78 3.65 -9.99
C ILE A 110 -15.28 3.44 -10.19
N ASN A 111 -15.76 3.19 -11.42
CA ASN A 111 -17.21 3.14 -11.71
C ASN A 111 -17.99 2.16 -10.82
N LYS A 112 -17.40 1.02 -10.48
CA LYS A 112 -17.96 -0.02 -9.60
C LYS A 112 -17.61 0.15 -8.12
N GLY A 113 -16.75 1.10 -7.77
CA GLY A 113 -16.39 1.38 -6.38
C GLY A 113 -17.57 1.98 -5.59
N ASN A 114 -17.51 1.83 -4.27
CA ASN A 114 -18.48 2.44 -3.36
C ASN A 114 -18.36 3.98 -3.33
N GLN A 115 -19.28 4.68 -2.67
CA GLN A 115 -19.29 6.15 -2.58
C GLN A 115 -18.04 6.72 -1.88
N ALA A 116 -17.55 6.07 -0.83
CA ALA A 116 -16.37 6.51 -0.07
C ALA A 116 -15.09 6.39 -0.92
N THR A 117 -14.85 5.23 -1.54
CA THR A 117 -13.76 4.99 -2.48
C THR A 117 -13.80 5.99 -3.63
N LYS A 118 -15.00 6.23 -4.21
CA LYS A 118 -15.17 7.21 -5.28
C LYS A 118 -14.80 8.62 -4.85
N ARG A 119 -15.25 9.06 -3.67
CA ARG A 119 -14.92 10.38 -3.12
C ARG A 119 -13.42 10.54 -2.94
N LEU A 120 -12.78 9.57 -2.28
CA LEU A 120 -11.37 9.58 -1.95
C LEU A 120 -10.48 9.58 -3.20
N MET A 121 -10.81 8.75 -4.19
CA MET A 121 -10.10 8.72 -5.48
C MET A 121 -10.28 10.01 -6.29
N ASN A 122 -11.45 10.67 -6.21
CA ASN A 122 -11.65 11.97 -6.84
C ASN A 122 -10.82 13.07 -6.17
N GLU A 123 -10.71 13.04 -4.85
CA GLU A 123 -9.88 13.97 -4.07
C GLU A 123 -8.40 13.78 -4.37
N ALA A 124 -7.93 12.52 -4.38
CA ALA A 124 -6.58 12.15 -4.79
C ALA A 124 -6.24 12.67 -6.21
N PHE A 125 -7.17 12.51 -7.16
CA PHE A 125 -6.97 13.05 -8.51
C PHE A 125 -6.84 14.57 -8.51
N ASP A 126 -7.65 15.29 -7.74
CA ASP A 126 -7.53 16.75 -7.64
C ASP A 126 -6.24 17.19 -6.98
N ALA A 127 -5.79 16.48 -5.94
CA ALA A 127 -4.49 16.73 -5.31
C ALA A 127 -3.35 16.59 -6.33
N ILE A 128 -3.33 15.51 -7.12
CA ILE A 128 -2.30 15.28 -8.14
C ILE A 128 -2.39 16.31 -9.27
N ARG A 129 -3.56 16.45 -9.90
CA ARG A 129 -3.68 17.19 -11.16
C ARG A 129 -3.77 18.70 -10.98
N LYS A 130 -4.44 19.17 -9.92
CA LYS A 130 -4.64 20.60 -9.64
C LYS A 130 -3.60 21.14 -8.66
N LYS A 131 -3.25 20.38 -7.63
CA LYS A 131 -2.33 20.84 -6.57
C LYS A 131 -0.89 20.34 -6.72
N LYS A 132 -0.60 19.55 -7.77
CA LYS A 132 0.73 19.02 -8.10
C LYS A 132 1.32 18.12 -7.01
N TYR A 133 0.46 17.36 -6.32
CA TYR A 133 0.94 16.35 -5.38
C TYR A 133 1.63 15.23 -6.14
N LEU A 134 2.67 14.65 -5.55
CA LEU A 134 3.35 13.48 -6.08
C LEU A 134 2.45 12.25 -5.92
N LEU A 135 2.53 11.32 -6.87
CA LEU A 135 1.87 10.01 -6.78
C LEU A 135 2.90 8.97 -6.35
N GLU A 136 2.60 8.21 -5.31
CA GLU A 136 3.36 7.05 -4.87
C GLU A 136 2.46 5.82 -4.84
N LEU A 137 2.90 4.73 -5.48
CA LEU A 137 2.27 3.42 -5.42
C LEU A 137 3.00 2.56 -4.40
N THR A 138 2.30 2.07 -3.38
CA THR A 138 2.87 1.28 -2.30
C THR A 138 2.24 -0.12 -2.27
N PHE A 139 3.03 -1.14 -2.58
CA PHE A 139 2.61 -2.54 -2.48
C PHE A 139 3.10 -3.14 -1.16
N ILE A 140 2.19 -3.58 -0.31
CA ILE A 140 2.51 -4.19 1.00
C ILE A 140 2.19 -5.67 0.99
N SER A 141 3.11 -6.52 1.46
CA SER A 141 2.86 -7.96 1.49
C SER A 141 3.66 -8.73 2.52
N THR A 142 3.05 -9.79 3.07
CA THR A 142 3.75 -10.83 3.84
C THR A 142 4.47 -11.87 2.98
N HIS A 143 4.36 -11.76 1.65
CA HIS A 143 5.10 -12.58 0.71
C HIS A 143 6.57 -12.18 0.64
N LYS A 144 7.40 -13.09 0.11
CA LYS A 144 8.82 -12.88 -0.15
C LYS A 144 9.02 -11.95 -1.35
N TYR A 145 9.95 -11.02 -1.18
CA TYR A 145 10.46 -10.21 -2.26
C TYR A 145 11.56 -10.95 -3.02
N ALA A 146 11.55 -10.80 -4.33
CA ALA A 146 12.62 -11.29 -5.18
C ALA A 146 13.40 -10.09 -5.74
N PRO A 147 14.74 -10.10 -5.70
CA PRO A 147 15.54 -8.95 -6.13
C PRO A 147 15.27 -8.46 -7.55
N HIS A 148 14.86 -9.36 -8.47
CA HIS A 148 14.53 -8.97 -9.85
C HIS A 148 13.31 -8.05 -9.96
N LEU A 149 12.50 -7.93 -8.90
CA LEU A 149 11.38 -7.00 -8.88
C LEU A 149 11.84 -5.54 -8.92
N ASP A 150 13.05 -5.20 -8.46
CA ASP A 150 13.61 -3.85 -8.65
C ASP A 150 13.81 -3.55 -10.14
N ASP A 151 14.38 -4.49 -10.89
CA ASP A 151 14.54 -4.34 -12.35
C ASP A 151 13.20 -4.27 -13.07
N LEU A 152 12.21 -5.03 -12.61
CA LEU A 152 10.84 -4.92 -13.13
C LEU A 152 10.26 -3.51 -12.88
N ILE A 153 10.38 -2.98 -11.66
CA ILE A 153 9.78 -1.70 -11.27
C ILE A 153 10.49 -0.52 -11.93
N TYR A 154 11.81 -0.44 -11.78
CA TYR A 154 12.56 0.76 -12.13
C TYR A 154 13.05 0.74 -13.58
N LYS A 155 13.47 -0.42 -14.11
CA LYS A 155 13.96 -0.50 -15.50
C LYS A 155 12.86 -0.82 -16.50
N THR A 156 11.97 -1.76 -16.17
CA THR A 156 10.96 -2.24 -17.13
C THR A 156 9.69 -1.38 -17.11
N LEU A 157 9.18 -1.05 -15.92
CA LEU A 157 7.97 -0.24 -15.75
C LEU A 157 8.25 1.27 -15.68
N GLY A 158 9.53 1.64 -15.48
CA GLY A 158 10.02 3.01 -15.60
C GLY A 158 9.59 3.94 -14.47
N PHE A 159 9.36 3.42 -13.26
CA PHE A 159 9.09 4.27 -12.10
C PHE A 159 10.39 4.95 -11.62
N GLY A 160 10.27 6.20 -11.18
CA GLY A 160 11.32 6.92 -10.49
C GLY A 160 11.48 6.49 -9.03
N GLU A 161 12.54 6.97 -8.39
CA GLU A 161 12.76 6.77 -6.96
C GLU A 161 11.59 7.35 -6.16
N GLY A 162 10.97 6.53 -5.31
CA GLY A 162 9.85 6.92 -4.47
C GLY A 162 8.48 6.99 -5.15
N GLU A 163 8.38 6.71 -6.45
CA GLU A 163 7.07 6.61 -7.14
C GLU A 163 6.42 5.23 -6.98
N PHE A 164 7.22 4.20 -6.72
CA PHE A 164 6.75 2.84 -6.45
C PHE A 164 7.57 2.22 -5.33
N ARG A 165 6.91 1.71 -4.29
CA ARG A 165 7.55 1.06 -3.12
C ARG A 165 6.96 -0.32 -2.90
N VAL A 166 7.81 -1.27 -2.53
CA VAL A 166 7.38 -2.59 -2.08
C VAL A 166 7.82 -2.79 -0.64
N TYR A 167 6.85 -2.82 0.27
CA TYR A 167 7.08 -3.24 1.64
C TYR A 167 6.76 -4.73 1.71
N HIS A 168 7.82 -5.53 1.61
CA HIS A 168 7.70 -6.96 1.80
C HIS A 168 8.00 -7.32 3.25
N PHE A 169 7.70 -8.56 3.56
CA PHE A 169 7.65 -9.09 4.91
C PHE A 169 8.86 -8.79 5.81
N ALA A 170 10.09 -8.80 5.28
CA ALA A 170 11.28 -8.51 6.06
C ALA A 170 11.45 -7.00 6.35
N ILE A 171 11.16 -6.14 5.37
CA ILE A 171 11.25 -4.68 5.52
C ILE A 171 10.18 -4.16 6.47
N ILE A 172 8.95 -4.68 6.33
CA ILE A 172 7.83 -4.32 7.20
C ILE A 172 8.19 -4.54 8.68
N PHE A 173 8.78 -5.70 9.01
CA PHE A 173 9.18 -6.01 10.39
C PHE A 173 10.28 -5.10 10.92
N LEU A 174 11.31 -4.80 10.11
CA LEU A 174 12.39 -3.88 10.50
C LEU A 174 11.85 -2.49 10.83
N ASN A 175 10.83 -2.02 10.12
CA ASN A 175 10.19 -0.73 10.39
C ASN A 175 9.33 -0.76 11.66
N ALA A 176 8.67 -1.89 11.95
CA ALA A 176 7.84 -2.05 13.14
C ALA A 176 8.65 -2.08 14.45
N PHE A 177 9.85 -2.68 14.45
CA PHE A 177 10.67 -2.81 15.65
C PHE A 177 11.55 -1.60 15.94
N ASN A 178 11.91 -0.81 14.92
CA ASN A 178 12.88 0.27 15.07
C ASN A 178 12.28 1.66 15.35
N GLY A 179 10.95 1.80 15.47
CA GLY A 179 10.32 3.05 15.90
C GLY A 179 10.88 4.31 15.22
N LEU A 180 10.56 4.50 13.93
CA LEU A 180 10.96 5.61 13.05
C LEU A 180 12.46 5.72 12.70
N THR A 181 12.76 5.80 11.40
CA THR A 181 13.37 6.99 10.73
C THR A 181 13.86 6.59 9.33
N SER A 182 13.45 7.35 8.32
CA SER A 182 14.05 7.47 6.98
C SER A 182 14.83 6.25 6.46
N ILE A 183 14.21 5.47 5.58
CA ILE A 183 14.93 4.46 4.78
C ILE A 183 15.86 5.19 3.82
N TYR A 184 17.06 5.52 4.31
CA TYR A 184 18.23 5.60 3.46
C TYR A 184 18.51 4.19 2.95
N TYR A 185 18.53 4.06 1.63
CA TYR A 185 19.01 2.90 0.91
C TYR A 185 20.30 2.36 1.55
N LEU A 186 20.25 1.13 2.07
CA LEU A 186 21.47 0.37 2.32
C LEU A 186 22.03 -0.01 0.96
N TRP A 187 22.96 0.81 0.48
CA TRP A 187 23.98 0.38 -0.46
C TRP A 187 24.75 -0.76 0.19
N ILE A 188 24.64 -1.96 -0.36
CA ILE A 188 25.62 -3.02 -0.14
C ILE A 188 26.41 -3.11 -1.44
N PHE A 189 27.71 -2.81 -1.32
CA PHE A 189 28.75 -2.95 -2.32
C PHE A 189 28.78 -4.34 -2.95
#